data_AF-A0A059BLK3-F1
#
_entry.id   AF-A0A059BLK3-F1
#
_cell.length_a   1.000
_cell.length_b   1.000
_cell.length_c   1.000
_cell.angle_alpha   90.00
_cell.angle_beta   90.00
_cell.angle_gamma   90.00
#
_symmetry.space_group_name_H-M   'P 1'
#
loop_
_entity.id
_entity.type
_entity.pdbx_description
1 polymer ?
#
loop_
_entity_poly.entity_id
_entity_poly.type
_entity_poly.pdbx_seq_one_letter_code
_entity_poly.pdbx_strand_id
1 'polypeptide(L)'
;MDQRAPMEEEYLMEDTSRLLEAASDFALYPGVQNDAAVKELLDRFPLPVIISALQTRADVPGLESTLVNCLERVFKTKYGASLIPHFMPFVQVGLQAASQEVRCLACKTNVVFPASDSEVTHLRNLAAQCSSLGRVWVLALIVKLFPVSSSVASIIYSSNLLSLFEAEISDSQDTLVTLSVLELLYEMVEIRHATEILWRTALLQLLASIISNALLESILRSRAMMICGRLLSKEDTYMLTDES
;
A
#
# COMPACT_ATOMS: atom_id res chain seq x y z
N MET A 1 -20.42 -45.41 0.96
CA MET A 1 -19.45 -45.19 -0.14
C MET A 1 -19.92 -43.94 -0.84
N ASP A 2 -19.37 -42.81 -0.42
CA ASP A 2 -19.67 -41.49 -0.96
C ASP A 2 -18.70 -41.26 -2.13
N GLN A 3 -19.22 -41.22 -3.34
CA GLN A 3 -18.41 -41.28 -4.57
C GLN A 3 -18.56 -39.99 -5.40
N ARG A 4 -18.95 -38.88 -4.74
CA ARG A 4 -19.24 -37.60 -5.42
C ARG A 4 -18.17 -36.51 -5.26
N ALA A 5 -17.18 -36.70 -4.39
CA ALA A 5 -16.09 -35.74 -4.16
C ALA A 5 -14.95 -35.69 -5.21
N PRO A 6 -14.53 -36.78 -5.91
CA PRO A 6 -13.29 -36.72 -6.70
C PRO A 6 -13.42 -35.89 -7.99
N MET A 7 -14.63 -35.75 -8.55
CA MET A 7 -14.81 -35.04 -9.81
C MET A 7 -14.75 -33.51 -9.65
N GLU A 8 -15.18 -32.95 -8.52
CA GLU A 8 -15.15 -31.49 -8.32
C GLU A 8 -13.73 -30.99 -8.01
N GLU A 9 -12.93 -31.78 -7.28
CA GLU A 9 -11.52 -31.47 -7.00
C GLU A 9 -10.63 -31.56 -8.26
N GLU A 10 -10.83 -32.57 -9.11
CA GLU A 10 -10.08 -32.70 -10.37
C GLU A 10 -10.32 -31.54 -11.34
N TYR A 11 -11.58 -31.08 -11.47
CA TYR A 11 -11.91 -29.94 -12.34
C TYR A 11 -11.33 -28.62 -11.82
N LEU A 12 -11.38 -28.37 -10.49
CA LEU A 12 -10.79 -27.18 -9.88
C LEU A 12 -9.26 -27.15 -10.01
N MET A 13 -8.62 -28.32 -9.92
CA MET A 13 -7.18 -28.46 -10.08
C MET A 13 -6.75 -28.24 -11.54
N GLU A 14 -7.54 -28.74 -12.50
CA GLU A 14 -7.31 -28.52 -13.94
C GLU A 14 -7.47 -27.05 -14.34
N ASP A 15 -8.48 -26.34 -13.81
CA ASP A 15 -8.67 -24.90 -14.07
C ASP A 15 -7.56 -24.05 -13.45
N THR A 16 -7.07 -24.42 -12.25
CA THR A 16 -5.96 -23.71 -11.59
C THR A 16 -4.64 -23.90 -12.35
N SER A 17 -4.38 -25.09 -12.89
CA SER A 17 -3.18 -25.36 -13.69
C SER A 17 -3.18 -24.60 -15.02
N ARG A 18 -4.32 -24.54 -15.72
CA ARG A 18 -4.48 -23.75 -16.95
C ARG A 18 -4.33 -22.25 -16.72
N LEU A 19 -4.84 -21.76 -15.60
CA LEU A 19 -4.63 -20.37 -15.17
C LEU A 19 -3.14 -20.09 -14.92
N LEU A 20 -2.46 -20.99 -14.20
CA LEU A 20 -1.04 -20.83 -13.88
C LEU A 20 -0.17 -20.80 -15.13
N GLU A 21 -0.42 -21.71 -16.09
CA GLU A 21 0.30 -21.76 -17.36
C GLU A 21 0.10 -20.47 -18.16
N ALA A 22 -1.15 -20.03 -18.34
CA ALA A 22 -1.45 -18.80 -19.07
C ALA A 22 -0.86 -17.55 -18.39
N ALA A 23 -0.89 -17.49 -17.06
CA ALA A 23 -0.28 -16.41 -16.30
C ALA A 23 1.24 -16.42 -16.39
N SER A 24 1.87 -17.60 -16.39
CA SER A 24 3.32 -17.76 -16.56
C SER A 24 3.78 -17.28 -17.92
N ASP A 25 3.12 -17.72 -19.00
CA ASP A 25 3.41 -17.30 -20.37
C ASP A 25 3.29 -15.78 -20.53
N PHE A 26 2.23 -15.20 -19.95
CA PHE A 26 2.01 -13.76 -19.96
C PHE A 26 3.07 -13.01 -19.15
N ALA A 27 3.43 -13.51 -17.96
CA ALA A 27 4.41 -12.90 -17.07
C ALA A 27 5.85 -12.99 -17.59
N LEU A 28 6.20 -14.05 -18.33
CA LEU A 28 7.55 -14.28 -18.84
C LEU A 28 7.77 -13.73 -20.26
N TYR A 29 6.74 -13.24 -20.93
CA TYR A 29 6.86 -12.68 -22.27
C TYR A 29 7.93 -11.56 -22.34
N PRO A 30 8.93 -11.63 -23.23
CA PRO A 30 10.05 -10.69 -23.22
C PRO A 30 9.70 -9.27 -23.72
N GLY A 31 8.56 -9.09 -24.41
CA GLY A 31 8.13 -7.80 -24.96
C GLY A 31 7.17 -7.01 -24.06
N VAL A 32 6.81 -5.78 -24.45
CA VAL A 32 5.77 -5.00 -23.76
C VAL A 32 4.41 -5.63 -24.02
N GLN A 33 3.64 -5.88 -22.95
CA GLN A 33 2.27 -6.38 -23.08
C GLN A 33 1.36 -5.26 -23.61
N ASN A 34 0.52 -5.57 -24.59
CA ASN A 34 -0.40 -4.60 -25.19
C ASN A 34 -1.84 -4.82 -24.69
N ASP A 35 -2.70 -3.83 -24.91
CA ASP A 35 -4.10 -3.88 -24.48
C ASP A 35 -4.87 -5.06 -25.08
N ALA A 36 -4.47 -5.55 -26.27
CA ALA A 36 -5.12 -6.69 -26.93
C ALA A 36 -4.80 -8.02 -26.22
N ALA A 37 -3.54 -8.25 -25.86
CA ALA A 37 -3.11 -9.43 -25.11
C ALA A 37 -3.73 -9.46 -23.70
N VAL A 38 -3.87 -8.28 -23.07
CA VAL A 38 -4.57 -8.17 -21.78
C VAL A 38 -6.04 -8.53 -21.93
N LYS A 39 -6.73 -8.05 -22.97
CA LYS A 39 -8.13 -8.42 -23.23
C LYS A 39 -8.28 -9.92 -23.45
N GLU A 40 -7.44 -10.51 -24.30
CA GLU A 40 -7.46 -11.95 -24.56
C GLU A 40 -7.25 -12.78 -23.29
N LEU A 41 -6.29 -12.38 -22.43
CA LEU A 41 -6.07 -13.02 -21.15
C LEU A 41 -7.31 -12.92 -20.25
N LEU A 42 -7.91 -11.73 -20.14
CA LEU A 42 -9.05 -11.47 -19.25
C LEU A 42 -10.38 -12.03 -19.76
N ASP A 43 -10.53 -12.21 -21.07
CA ASP A 43 -11.67 -12.91 -21.67
C ASP A 43 -11.63 -14.41 -21.35
N ARG A 44 -10.42 -14.99 -21.27
CA ARG A 44 -10.21 -16.40 -20.88
C ARG A 44 -10.27 -16.60 -19.38
N PHE A 45 -9.68 -15.68 -18.62
CA PHE A 45 -9.57 -15.74 -17.17
C PHE A 45 -9.96 -14.38 -16.57
N PRO A 46 -11.24 -14.21 -16.20
CA PRO A 46 -11.71 -12.95 -15.62
C PRO A 46 -10.90 -12.57 -14.39
N LEU A 47 -10.57 -11.28 -14.25
CA LEU A 47 -9.84 -10.72 -13.09
C LEU A 47 -10.36 -11.22 -11.73
N PRO A 48 -11.68 -11.30 -11.46
CA PRO A 48 -12.18 -11.87 -10.20
C PRO A 48 -11.73 -13.30 -9.94
N VAL A 49 -11.62 -14.13 -10.99
CA VAL A 49 -11.15 -15.52 -10.90
C VAL A 49 -9.66 -15.54 -10.53
N ILE A 50 -8.84 -14.74 -11.21
CA ILE A 50 -7.40 -14.61 -10.92
C ILE A 50 -7.17 -14.15 -9.47
N ILE A 51 -7.93 -13.16 -9.02
CA ILE A 51 -7.80 -12.63 -7.66
C ILE A 51 -8.32 -13.65 -6.61
N SER A 52 -9.38 -14.39 -6.92
CA SER A 52 -9.85 -15.45 -6.02
C SER A 52 -8.81 -16.57 -5.87
N ALA A 53 -8.05 -16.86 -6.93
CA ALA A 53 -6.93 -17.81 -6.88
C ALA A 53 -5.78 -17.33 -5.98
N LEU A 54 -5.54 -16.01 -5.90
CA LEU A 54 -4.60 -15.42 -4.93
C LEU A 54 -5.09 -15.50 -3.48
N GLN A 55 -6.41 -15.57 -3.26
CA GLN A 55 -7.01 -15.67 -1.93
C GLN A 55 -7.11 -17.12 -1.44
N THR A 56 -7.19 -18.09 -2.36
CA THR A 56 -7.21 -19.51 -2.03
C THR A 56 -5.84 -19.95 -1.51
N ARG A 57 -5.82 -20.54 -0.31
CA ARG A 57 -4.65 -21.17 0.30
C ARG A 57 -4.28 -22.51 -0.35
N ALA A 58 -4.31 -22.58 -1.68
CA ALA A 58 -3.84 -23.75 -2.38
C ALA A 58 -2.30 -23.72 -2.34
N ASP A 59 -1.68 -24.69 -1.68
CA ASP A 59 -0.22 -24.86 -1.56
C ASP A 59 0.42 -25.25 -2.92
N VAL A 60 0.12 -24.50 -3.98
CA VAL A 60 0.72 -24.69 -5.31
C VAL A 60 1.99 -23.83 -5.37
N PRO A 61 3.18 -24.44 -5.45
CA PRO A 61 4.44 -23.70 -5.45
C PRO A 61 4.52 -22.70 -6.60
N GLY A 62 4.82 -21.43 -6.30
CA GLY A 62 5.01 -20.38 -7.30
C GLY A 62 3.73 -19.87 -7.97
N LEU A 63 2.54 -20.34 -7.57
CA LEU A 63 1.27 -19.84 -8.08
C LEU A 63 1.13 -18.34 -7.79
N GLU A 64 1.32 -17.98 -6.54
CA GLU A 64 1.17 -16.61 -6.07
C GLU A 64 2.09 -15.63 -6.80
N SER A 65 3.39 -15.90 -6.84
CA SER A 65 4.39 -15.03 -7.46
C SER A 65 4.15 -14.90 -8.97
N THR A 66 3.72 -15.97 -9.63
CA THR A 66 3.37 -15.95 -11.06
C THR A 66 2.15 -15.07 -11.32
N LEU A 67 1.08 -15.25 -10.53
CA LEU A 67 -0.13 -14.45 -10.65
C LEU A 67 0.12 -12.96 -10.33
N VAL A 68 0.93 -12.68 -9.31
CA VAL A 68 1.32 -11.30 -8.97
C VAL A 68 2.09 -10.65 -10.11
N ASN A 69 3.09 -11.34 -10.67
CA ASN A 69 3.87 -10.83 -11.82
C ASN A 69 2.98 -10.61 -13.06
N CYS A 70 2.06 -11.53 -13.32
CA CYS A 70 1.09 -11.42 -14.40
C CYS A 70 0.22 -10.16 -14.22
N LEU A 71 -0.41 -10.00 -13.05
CA LEU A 71 -1.26 -8.86 -12.75
C LEU A 71 -0.48 -7.53 -12.76
N GLU A 72 0.77 -7.51 -12.29
CA GLU A 72 1.61 -6.31 -12.39
C GLU A 72 1.79 -5.86 -13.85
N ARG A 73 1.95 -6.81 -14.79
CA ARG A 73 2.05 -6.49 -16.22
C ARG A 73 0.71 -6.09 -16.83
N VAL A 74 -0.39 -6.72 -16.40
CA VAL A 74 -1.75 -6.33 -16.82
C VAL A 74 -2.00 -4.86 -16.47
N PHE A 75 -1.77 -4.47 -15.21
CA PHE A 75 -2.05 -3.10 -14.74
C PHE A 75 -1.09 -2.04 -15.28
N LYS A 76 0.04 -2.41 -15.87
CA LYS A 76 0.93 -1.48 -16.60
C LYS A 76 0.38 -1.03 -17.96
N THR A 77 -0.62 -1.72 -18.50
CA THR A 77 -1.26 -1.37 -19.78
C THR A 77 -2.33 -0.29 -19.60
N LYS A 78 -2.72 0.42 -20.68
CA LYS A 78 -3.77 1.45 -20.60
C LYS A 78 -5.12 0.82 -20.28
N TYR A 79 -5.41 -0.33 -20.91
CA TYR A 79 -6.64 -1.06 -20.65
C TYR A 79 -6.67 -1.61 -19.22
N GLY A 80 -5.60 -2.27 -18.76
CA GLY A 80 -5.54 -2.76 -17.39
C GLY A 80 -5.66 -1.66 -16.35
N ALA A 81 -5.05 -0.50 -16.58
CA ALA A 81 -5.21 0.67 -15.71
C ALA A 81 -6.66 1.16 -15.62
N SER A 82 -7.41 1.16 -16.74
CA SER A 82 -8.82 1.57 -16.79
C SER A 82 -9.75 0.66 -15.96
N LEU A 83 -9.31 -0.57 -15.69
CA LEU A 83 -10.06 -1.54 -14.92
C LEU A 83 -9.97 -1.25 -13.42
N ILE A 84 -8.84 -0.71 -12.93
CA ILE A 84 -8.53 -0.59 -11.49
C ILE A 84 -9.66 0.07 -10.66
N PRO A 85 -10.33 1.16 -11.09
CA PRO A 85 -11.43 1.75 -10.32
C PRO A 85 -12.57 0.77 -9.98
N HIS A 86 -12.83 -0.20 -10.88
CA HIS A 86 -13.87 -1.21 -10.69
C HIS A 86 -13.44 -2.32 -9.71
N PHE A 87 -12.15 -2.39 -9.37
CA PHE A 87 -11.57 -3.42 -8.51
C PHE A 87 -11.04 -2.85 -7.19
N MET A 88 -11.46 -1.64 -6.80
CA MET A 88 -11.09 -1.01 -5.54
C MET A 88 -11.34 -1.92 -4.29
N PRO A 89 -12.43 -2.72 -4.22
CA PRO A 89 -12.60 -3.68 -3.13
C PRO A 89 -11.46 -4.71 -3.04
N PHE A 90 -10.90 -5.12 -4.18
CA PHE A 90 -9.80 -6.08 -4.22
C PHE A 90 -8.46 -5.43 -3.89
N VAL A 91 -8.24 -4.17 -4.27
CA VAL A 91 -7.07 -3.40 -3.80
C VAL A 91 -7.10 -3.29 -2.29
N GLN A 92 -8.26 -2.98 -1.69
CA GLN A 92 -8.42 -2.90 -0.24
C GLN A 92 -8.14 -4.23 0.46
N VAL A 93 -8.68 -5.34 -0.06
CA VAL A 93 -8.42 -6.69 0.49
C VAL A 93 -6.96 -7.09 0.28
N GLY A 94 -6.35 -6.75 -0.87
CA GLY A 94 -4.96 -7.03 -1.19
C GLY A 94 -3.98 -6.28 -0.29
N LEU A 95 -4.28 -5.03 0.08
CA LEU A 95 -3.50 -4.27 1.07
C LEU A 95 -3.49 -4.91 2.47
N GLN A 96 -4.52 -5.70 2.78
CA GLN A 96 -4.65 -6.42 4.06
C GLN A 96 -4.21 -7.90 3.95
N ALA A 97 -3.73 -8.35 2.79
CA ALA A 97 -3.32 -9.73 2.60
C ALA A 97 -2.12 -10.09 3.48
N ALA A 98 -2.08 -11.34 3.96
CA ALA A 98 -0.94 -11.84 4.72
C ALA A 98 0.35 -11.89 3.88
N SER A 99 0.21 -12.05 2.57
CA SER A 99 1.32 -12.07 1.64
C SER A 99 1.88 -10.68 1.35
N GLN A 100 3.21 -10.59 1.34
CA GLN A 100 3.91 -9.38 0.91
C GLN A 100 3.77 -9.11 -0.59
N GLU A 101 3.74 -10.13 -1.44
CA GLU A 101 3.67 -9.98 -2.89
C GLU A 101 2.31 -9.40 -3.32
N VAL A 102 1.23 -9.92 -2.74
CA VAL A 102 -0.14 -9.42 -2.96
C VAL A 102 -0.31 -7.99 -2.43
N ARG A 103 0.27 -7.68 -1.26
CA ARG A 103 0.29 -6.30 -0.74
C ARG A 103 1.05 -5.34 -1.66
N CYS A 104 2.21 -5.77 -2.16
CA CYS A 104 3.01 -4.99 -3.12
C CYS A 104 2.24 -4.73 -4.42
N LEU A 105 1.58 -5.76 -4.97
CA LEU A 105 0.75 -5.61 -6.16
C LEU A 105 -0.36 -4.58 -5.94
N ALA A 106 -1.11 -4.71 -4.84
CA ALA A 106 -2.20 -3.78 -4.50
C ALA A 106 -1.69 -2.34 -4.38
N CYS A 107 -0.52 -2.12 -3.77
CA CYS A 107 0.11 -0.80 -3.68
C CYS A 107 0.56 -0.23 -5.02
N LYS A 108 1.06 -1.08 -5.93
CA LYS A 108 1.54 -0.62 -7.25
C LYS A 108 0.41 -0.29 -8.22
N THR A 109 -0.84 -0.63 -7.92
CA THR A 109 -1.96 -0.26 -8.80
C THR A 109 -2.09 1.27 -8.88
N ASN A 110 -2.36 1.80 -10.08
CA ASN A 110 -2.50 3.25 -10.35
C ASN A 110 -3.56 3.97 -9.49
N VAL A 111 -4.33 3.26 -8.67
CA VAL A 111 -5.25 3.85 -7.70
C VAL A 111 -4.53 4.39 -6.47
N VAL A 112 -3.40 3.78 -6.07
CA VAL A 112 -2.61 4.24 -4.90
C VAL A 112 -1.47 5.16 -5.33
N PHE A 113 -0.80 4.86 -6.45
CA PHE A 113 0.22 5.72 -7.06
C PHE A 113 0.01 5.80 -8.58
N PRO A 114 -0.80 6.75 -9.08
CA PRO A 114 -0.98 6.91 -10.52
C PRO A 114 0.32 7.37 -11.20
N ALA A 115 0.50 6.99 -12.47
CA ALA A 115 1.68 7.37 -13.26
C ALA A 115 1.73 8.86 -13.66
N SER A 116 0.68 9.63 -13.37
CA SER A 116 0.65 11.07 -13.60
C SER A 116 0.05 11.83 -12.42
N ASP A 117 0.68 12.93 -12.02
CA ASP A 117 0.27 13.80 -10.90
C ASP A 117 -1.11 14.47 -11.11
N SER A 118 -1.63 14.43 -12.35
CA SER A 118 -2.89 15.07 -12.75
C SER A 118 -4.15 14.23 -12.53
N GLU A 119 -4.01 12.95 -12.14
CA GLU A 119 -5.17 12.09 -11.92
C GLU A 119 -5.84 12.36 -10.57
N VAL A 120 -7.18 12.34 -10.56
CA VAL A 120 -8.05 12.54 -9.37
C VAL A 120 -7.80 11.46 -8.30
N THR A 121 -7.16 10.36 -8.69
CA THR A 121 -6.76 9.22 -7.84
C THR A 121 -5.45 9.45 -7.07
N HIS A 122 -4.70 10.53 -7.35
CA HIS A 122 -3.51 10.84 -6.58
C HIS A 122 -3.92 11.18 -5.14
N LEU A 123 -3.36 10.48 -4.14
CA LEU A 123 -3.78 10.60 -2.73
C LEU A 123 -3.80 12.05 -2.23
N ARG A 124 -2.91 12.91 -2.74
CA ARG A 124 -2.91 14.36 -2.47
C ARG A 124 -4.16 15.07 -3.00
N ASN A 125 -4.60 14.76 -4.22
CA ASN A 125 -5.79 15.36 -4.83
C ASN A 125 -7.06 14.88 -4.13
N LEU A 126 -7.08 13.60 -3.72
CA LEU A 126 -8.15 13.04 -2.90
C LEU A 126 -8.23 13.76 -1.54
N ALA A 127 -7.10 13.91 -0.84
CA ALA A 127 -7.05 14.63 0.43
C ALA A 127 -7.56 16.08 0.30
N ALA A 128 -7.22 16.78 -0.79
CA ALA A 128 -7.67 18.15 -1.04
C ALA A 128 -9.20 18.28 -1.17
N GLN A 129 -9.89 17.21 -1.55
CA GLN A 129 -11.36 17.18 -1.71
C GLN A 129 -12.08 16.65 -0.46
N CYS A 130 -11.35 16.18 0.55
CA CYS A 130 -11.91 15.59 1.75
C CYS A 130 -12.12 16.59 2.89
N SER A 131 -13.09 16.28 3.77
CA SER A 131 -13.19 16.88 5.09
C SER A 131 -11.96 16.55 5.96
N SER A 132 -11.77 17.24 7.08
CA SER A 132 -10.66 16.95 8.03
C SER A 132 -10.59 15.47 8.42
N LEU A 133 -11.74 14.86 8.76
CA LEU A 133 -11.81 13.44 9.06
C LEU A 133 -11.48 12.56 7.85
N GLY A 134 -11.93 12.93 6.64
CA GLY A 134 -11.57 12.21 5.43
C GLY A 134 -10.06 12.29 5.12
N ARG A 135 -9.42 13.44 5.40
CA ARG A 135 -7.97 13.59 5.27
C ARG A 135 -7.22 12.72 6.26
N VAL A 136 -7.68 12.61 7.52
CA VAL A 136 -7.12 11.66 8.49
C VAL A 136 -7.18 10.21 7.96
N TRP A 137 -8.24 9.84 7.24
CA TRP A 137 -8.34 8.51 6.65
C TRP A 137 -7.36 8.30 5.48
N VAL A 138 -7.13 9.34 4.67
CA VAL A 138 -6.09 9.31 3.63
C VAL A 138 -4.70 9.18 4.27
N LEU A 139 -4.43 9.91 5.35
CA LEU A 139 -3.18 9.79 6.11
C LEU A 139 -3.01 8.38 6.69
N ALA A 140 -4.07 7.80 7.26
CA ALA A 140 -4.05 6.43 7.77
C ALA A 140 -3.78 5.40 6.66
N LEU A 141 -4.30 5.64 5.46
CA LEU A 141 -3.97 4.81 4.30
C LEU A 141 -2.48 4.94 3.95
N ILE A 142 -1.93 6.16 3.93
CA ILE A 142 -0.49 6.40 3.68
C ILE A 142 0.38 5.65 4.72
N VAL A 143 0.03 5.71 6.01
CA VAL A 143 0.73 4.94 7.07
C VAL A 143 0.76 3.44 6.74
N LYS A 144 -0.37 2.88 6.31
CA LYS A 144 -0.49 1.46 5.96
C LYS A 144 0.29 1.05 4.71
N LEU A 145 0.74 1.99 3.88
CA LEU A 145 1.56 1.71 2.71
C LEU A 145 3.05 1.56 3.06
N PHE A 146 3.54 2.23 4.11
CA PHE A 146 4.94 2.13 4.54
C PHE A 146 5.44 0.70 4.82
N PRO A 147 4.72 -0.19 5.51
CA PRO A 147 5.21 -1.52 5.84
C PRO A 147 5.19 -2.49 4.65
N VAL A 148 4.73 -2.07 3.47
CA VAL A 148 4.57 -2.96 2.31
C VAL A 148 5.93 -3.27 1.67
N SER A 149 6.75 -2.26 1.39
CA SER A 149 8.13 -2.42 0.92
C SER A 149 8.93 -1.13 1.02
N SER A 150 10.26 -1.24 0.98
CA SER A 150 11.16 -0.07 0.89
C SER A 150 10.94 0.75 -0.39
N SER A 151 10.60 0.10 -1.51
CA SER A 151 10.28 0.78 -2.77
C SER A 151 9.01 1.63 -2.63
N VAL A 152 7.94 1.09 -2.04
CA VAL A 152 6.70 1.85 -1.79
C VAL A 152 6.96 3.03 -0.85
N ALA A 153 7.72 2.82 0.22
CA ALA A 153 8.09 3.90 1.14
C ALA A 153 8.86 5.04 0.44
N SER A 154 9.79 4.70 -0.46
CA SER A 154 10.51 5.68 -1.29
C SER A 154 9.59 6.46 -2.23
N ILE A 155 8.58 5.81 -2.81
CA ILE A 155 7.56 6.47 -3.64
C ILE A 155 6.74 7.46 -2.80
N ILE A 156 6.31 7.08 -1.59
CA ILE A 156 5.58 7.97 -0.68
C ILE A 156 6.39 9.23 -0.37
N TYR A 157 7.68 9.07 -0.10
CA TYR A 157 8.60 10.18 0.16
C TYR A 157 8.79 11.07 -1.07
N SER A 158 9.14 10.49 -2.22
CA SER A 158 9.39 11.24 -3.46
C SER A 158 8.13 11.94 -4.01
N SER A 159 6.96 11.38 -3.77
CA SER A 159 5.66 11.99 -4.12
C SER A 159 5.22 13.08 -3.15
N ASN A 160 6.04 13.41 -2.14
CA ASN A 160 5.79 14.43 -1.13
C ASN A 160 4.41 14.28 -0.45
N LEU A 161 4.02 13.04 -0.14
CA LEU A 161 2.76 12.74 0.56
C LEU A 161 2.85 13.05 2.06
N LEU A 162 4.06 13.10 2.62
CA LEU A 162 4.27 13.41 4.04
C LEU A 162 3.96 14.86 4.40
N SER A 163 3.98 15.78 3.42
CA SER A 163 3.53 17.15 3.65
C SER A 163 2.05 17.23 4.03
N LEU A 164 1.25 16.19 3.75
CA LEU A 164 -0.15 16.14 4.19
C LEU A 164 -0.26 16.01 5.71
N PHE A 165 0.69 15.31 6.36
CA PHE A 165 0.76 15.25 7.82
C PHE A 165 1.12 16.63 8.39
N GLU A 166 2.08 17.32 7.76
CA GLU A 166 2.50 18.66 8.18
C GLU A 166 1.35 19.66 8.09
N ALA A 167 0.61 19.65 6.97
CA ALA A 167 -0.55 20.51 6.77
C ALA A 167 -1.64 20.25 7.81
N GLU A 168 -1.99 18.98 8.07
CA GLU A 168 -3.06 18.67 9.02
C GLU A 168 -2.69 19.02 10.47
N ILE A 169 -1.42 18.88 10.85
CA ILE A 169 -0.95 19.26 12.19
C ILE A 169 -0.87 20.79 12.34
N SER A 170 -0.45 21.50 11.29
CA SER A 170 -0.21 22.96 11.35
C SER A 170 -1.50 23.78 11.22
N ASP A 171 -2.43 23.33 10.38
CA ASP A 171 -3.64 24.09 10.04
C ASP A 171 -4.86 23.74 10.92
N SER A 172 -4.79 22.62 11.67
CA SER A 172 -5.94 22.16 12.45
C SER A 172 -6.13 22.98 13.73
N GLN A 173 -7.28 23.65 13.81
CA GLN A 173 -7.83 24.17 15.07
C GLN A 173 -8.51 23.08 15.91
N ASP A 174 -8.67 21.88 15.35
CA ASP A 174 -9.31 20.74 15.98
C ASP A 174 -8.23 19.85 16.63
N THR A 175 -8.16 19.92 17.96
CA THR A 175 -7.25 19.11 18.78
C THR A 175 -7.43 17.61 18.55
N LEU A 176 -8.65 17.13 18.28
CA LEU A 176 -8.90 15.70 18.05
C LEU A 176 -8.33 15.24 16.71
N VAL A 177 -8.41 16.07 15.68
CA VAL A 177 -7.80 15.80 14.38
C VAL A 177 -6.27 15.78 14.53
N THR A 178 -5.69 16.79 15.18
CA THR A 178 -4.24 16.85 15.43
C THR A 178 -3.77 15.63 16.23
N LEU A 179 -4.50 15.24 17.29
CA LEU A 179 -4.21 14.01 18.04
C LEU A 179 -4.29 12.77 17.14
N SER A 180 -5.31 12.66 16.30
CA SER A 180 -5.44 11.52 15.38
C SER A 180 -4.24 11.41 14.43
N VAL A 181 -3.76 12.53 13.91
CA VAL A 181 -2.56 12.56 13.05
C VAL A 181 -1.29 12.23 13.84
N LEU A 182 -1.17 12.69 15.09
CA LEU A 182 -0.06 12.33 15.97
C LEU A 182 -0.05 10.83 16.30
N GLU A 183 -1.21 10.19 16.50
CA GLU A 183 -1.29 8.73 16.68
C GLU A 183 -0.86 7.98 15.41
N LEU A 184 -1.21 8.47 14.23
CA LEU A 184 -0.73 7.92 12.97
C LEU A 184 0.79 8.06 12.81
N LEU A 185 1.37 9.21 13.21
CA LEU A 185 2.82 9.38 13.24
C LEU A 185 3.48 8.42 14.24
N TYR A 186 2.87 8.22 15.41
CA TYR A 186 3.35 7.25 16.39
C TYR A 186 3.37 5.83 15.81
N GLU A 187 2.32 5.42 15.09
CA GLU A 187 2.29 4.14 14.36
C GLU A 187 3.40 4.07 13.31
N MET A 188 3.64 5.16 12.55
CA MET A 188 4.70 5.21 11.55
C MET A 188 6.11 5.03 12.15
N VAL A 189 6.38 5.57 13.33
CA VAL A 189 7.67 5.36 14.03
C VAL A 189 7.91 3.88 14.32
N GLU A 190 6.86 3.05 14.36
CA GLU A 190 7.00 1.61 14.52
C GLU A 190 7.44 0.87 13.25
N ILE A 191 7.34 1.51 12.09
CA ILE A 191 7.53 0.87 10.78
C ILE A 191 8.97 1.07 10.27
N ARG A 192 9.70 -0.03 10.06
CA ARG A 192 11.12 -0.04 9.61
C ARG A 192 11.39 0.87 8.40
N HIS A 193 10.55 0.78 7.37
CA HIS A 193 10.73 1.57 6.15
C HIS A 193 10.36 3.05 6.32
N ALA A 194 9.59 3.39 7.34
CA ALA A 194 9.18 4.77 7.61
C ALA A 194 10.22 5.51 8.47
N THR A 195 10.87 4.84 9.42
CA THR A 195 11.81 5.49 10.35
C THR A 195 12.97 6.17 9.64
N GLU A 196 13.59 5.53 8.65
CA GLU A 196 14.68 6.14 7.86
C GLU A 196 14.21 7.39 7.11
N ILE A 197 12.96 7.38 6.63
CA ILE A 197 12.37 8.49 5.89
C ILE A 197 11.97 9.64 6.81
N LEU A 198 11.42 9.34 7.99
CA LEU A 198 10.98 10.34 8.97
C LEU A 198 12.12 11.27 9.39
N TRP A 199 13.35 10.74 9.54
CA TRP A 199 14.55 11.53 9.83
C TRP A 199 14.89 12.57 8.75
N ARG A 200 14.44 12.36 7.51
CA ARG A 200 14.69 13.24 6.37
C ARG A 200 13.57 14.26 6.12
N THR A 201 12.60 14.36 7.03
CA THR A 201 11.39 15.18 6.86
C THR A 201 11.30 16.31 7.88
N ALA A 202 10.45 17.31 7.61
CA ALA A 202 10.21 18.41 8.54
C ALA A 202 9.33 18.01 9.75
N LEU A 203 8.80 16.78 9.78
CA LEU A 203 7.94 16.29 10.86
C LEU A 203 8.62 16.32 12.23
N LEU A 204 9.94 16.10 12.29
CA LEU A 204 10.70 16.22 13.54
C LEU A 204 10.72 17.65 14.08
N GLN A 205 10.94 18.62 13.19
CA GLN A 205 10.91 20.03 13.55
C GLN A 205 9.50 20.44 13.98
N LEU A 206 8.47 19.90 13.32
CA LEU A 206 7.08 20.12 13.68
C LEU A 206 6.75 19.57 15.07
N LEU A 207 7.16 18.34 15.39
CA LEU A 207 6.99 17.76 16.73
C LEU A 207 7.73 18.57 17.80
N ALA A 208 8.96 19.02 17.53
CA ALA A 208 9.70 19.91 18.43
C ALA A 208 8.96 21.24 18.65
N SER A 209 8.39 21.81 17.59
CA SER A 209 7.60 23.05 17.67
C SER A 209 6.35 22.87 18.55
N ILE A 210 5.66 21.73 18.45
CA ILE A 210 4.51 21.41 19.30
C ILE A 210 4.96 21.34 20.77
N ILE A 211 6.04 20.62 21.06
CA ILE A 211 6.57 20.44 22.42
C ILE A 211 6.92 21.79 23.05
N SER A 212 7.58 22.68 22.31
CA SER A 212 8.01 24.00 22.79
C SER A 212 6.88 25.03 22.86
N ASN A 213 5.73 24.78 22.24
CA ASN A 213 4.63 25.74 22.22
C ASN A 213 3.74 25.60 23.47
N ALA A 214 4.01 26.44 24.47
CA ALA A 214 3.26 26.46 25.73
C ALA A 214 1.76 26.82 25.56
N LEU A 215 1.35 27.39 24.42
CA LEU A 215 -0.05 27.73 24.13
C LEU A 215 -0.88 26.51 23.68
N LEU A 216 -0.23 25.44 23.23
CA LEU A 216 -0.91 24.21 22.83
C LEU A 216 -1.29 23.37 24.06
N GLU A 217 -2.39 22.62 23.91
CA GLU A 217 -2.87 21.70 24.93
C GLU A 217 -1.77 20.71 25.35
N SER A 218 -1.71 20.43 26.65
CA SER A 218 -0.69 19.54 27.22
C SER A 218 -0.71 18.13 26.64
N ILE A 219 -1.88 17.67 26.17
CA ILE A 219 -2.04 16.36 25.53
C ILE A 219 -1.32 16.27 24.18
N LEU A 220 -1.33 17.35 23.39
CA LEU A 220 -0.59 17.40 22.12
C LEU A 220 0.92 17.36 22.37
N ARG A 221 1.38 18.12 23.37
CA ARG A 221 2.79 18.17 23.77
C ARG A 221 3.31 16.84 24.29
N SER A 222 2.54 16.17 25.16
CA SER A 222 2.93 14.88 25.72
C SER A 222 3.01 13.80 24.63
N ARG A 223 2.06 13.79 23.69
CA ARG A 223 2.11 12.89 22.54
C ARG A 223 3.29 13.16 21.62
N ALA A 224 3.55 14.43 21.28
CA ALA A 224 4.72 14.78 20.47
C ALA A 224 6.03 14.35 21.15
N MET A 225 6.15 14.51 22.48
CA MET A 225 7.30 14.06 23.25
C MET A 225 7.48 12.53 23.21
N MET A 226 6.38 11.76 23.30
CA MET A 226 6.43 10.29 23.17
C MET A 226 6.91 9.85 21.79
N ILE A 227 6.43 10.49 20.71
CA ILE A 227 6.82 10.18 19.34
C ILE A 227 8.32 10.46 19.14
N CYS A 228 8.80 11.64 19.54
CA CYS A 228 10.22 11.99 19.48
C CYS A 228 11.09 11.02 20.27
N GLY A 229 10.69 10.68 21.50
CA GLY A 229 11.43 9.74 22.34
C GLY A 229 11.58 8.35 21.70
N ARG A 230 10.53 7.85 21.05
CA ARG A 230 10.59 6.57 20.33
C ARG A 230 11.46 6.63 19.09
N LEU A 231 11.36 7.72 18.31
CA LEU A 231 12.16 7.85 17.09
C LEU A 231 13.66 7.89 17.45
N LEU A 232 14.03 8.67 18.47
CA LEU A 232 15.40 8.75 18.98
C LEU A 232 15.91 7.39 19.48
N SER A 233 15.09 6.64 20.22
CA SER A 233 15.47 5.31 20.71
C SER A 233 15.78 4.30 19.61
N LYS A 234 15.20 4.46 18.41
CA LYS A 234 15.44 3.56 17.28
C LYS A 234 16.71 3.90 16.51
N GLU A 235 17.10 5.16 16.46
CA GLU A 235 18.37 5.57 15.84
C GLU A 235 19.57 4.90 16.51
N ASP A 236 19.57 4.88 17.84
CA ASP A 236 20.58 4.18 18.63
C ASP A 236 20.66 2.68 18.29
N THR A 237 19.55 2.08 17.82
CA THR A 237 19.50 0.67 17.45
C THR A 237 20.05 0.40 16.05
N TYR A 238 19.86 1.32 15.09
CA TYR A 238 20.37 1.19 13.73
C TYR A 238 21.87 1.48 13.64
N MET A 239 22.36 2.47 14.41
CA MET A 239 23.80 2.78 14.51
C MET A 239 24.62 1.64 15.11
N LEU A 240 24.02 0.77 15.95
CA LEU A 240 24.68 -0.42 16.51
C LEU A 240 24.73 -1.61 15.54
N THR A 241 23.94 -1.60 14.47
CA THR A 241 23.86 -2.73 13.53
C THR A 241 24.69 -2.56 12.26
N ASP A 242 25.26 -1.37 12.01
CA ASP A 242 26.09 -1.09 10.82
C ASP A 242 27.61 -1.30 11.09
N GLU A 243 27.96 -1.85 12.26
CA GLU A 243 29.34 -2.10 12.70
C GLU A 243 29.72 -3.61 12.80
N SER A 244 29.14 -4.51 11.99
CA SER A 244 29.51 -5.94 12.00
C SER A 244 29.60 -6.60 10.63
#